data_AF-A0A2V2SD18-F1
#
_entry.id   AF-A0A2V2SD18-F1
#
_cell.length_a   1.000
_cell.length_b   1.000
_cell.length_c   1.000
_cell.angle_alpha   90.00
_cell.angle_beta   90.00
_cell.angle_gamma   90.00
#
_symmetry.space_group_name_H-M   'P 1'
#
loop_
_entity.id
_entity.type
_entity.pdbx_description
1 polymer ?
#
loop_
_entity_poly.entity_id
_entity_poly.type
_entity_poly.pdbx_seq_one_letter_code
_entity_poly.pdbx_strand_id
1 'polypeptide(L)'
;MQLNSFKITLVLTLLCGVGFIPVASAAVTYWDPQGTTGSNPYTGDLSGAWETASWSTSGAGTNNPVTWVENTAACFAIHTGNGTPAFTVTMNGNHNIAGAFDGVLAPNASHVSINGTGQWVLSAAEGFNASTSGDGVQGQLTINVPIVDGSYATGLPAAPTGQVVAEGNGQLFFNAGNTYRGGSNAPSFPYGNGGTLLGYYGSSWSGTINFNNSQSFGMGSIALMRGYSASFGTLAVEGASAITIPNTVDFSQSLSNAPFLNIVGNTAGVTFSGNWTLGNKAVNLGSGGAANNLVIISGPITGTGSITTFNPGILLFSGTNTYTGPTTIGAGTLALANSNPIGASTVSVSSGATLSNATTTVCAIGGPTALNSGASAAFTALGGASPLVGKISVAGDLTLNANTFVINVIGFALAPGVYRLMDCTGNLSGSANSAPTITGIPLVCGYSASIATTTGSGGHVDLTVVAVPATKTWNGSVSSDWFNPNNWTPIGVPACGDTINFSSGTINLSSPVTIGGQFNWTGGTLSGSPLTIATNAVLNITGGGTEYLENVLTNAGTVTMSGSGT
;
A
#
# COMPACT_ATOMS: atom_id res chain seq x y z
N MET A 1 -30.16 -36.44 -61.56
CA MET A 1 -28.88 -35.67 -61.59
C MET A 1 -29.15 -34.35 -60.85
N GLN A 2 -29.39 -34.40 -59.53
CA GLN A 2 -28.46 -34.17 -58.41
C GLN A 2 -27.88 -32.75 -58.31
N LEU A 3 -28.35 -31.99 -57.30
CA LEU A 3 -27.58 -31.42 -56.17
C LEU A 3 -28.57 -30.71 -55.20
N ASN A 4 -29.01 -31.35 -54.10
CA ASN A 4 -28.60 -31.17 -52.69
C ASN A 4 -28.76 -29.72 -52.14
N SER A 5 -29.86 -29.34 -51.47
CA SER A 5 -30.23 -29.56 -50.05
C SER A 5 -29.23 -29.06 -48.99
N PHE A 6 -29.55 -27.92 -48.35
CA PHE A 6 -29.23 -27.63 -46.94
C PHE A 6 -30.40 -26.86 -46.33
N LYS A 7 -31.08 -27.48 -45.36
CA LYS A 7 -32.22 -26.91 -44.61
C LYS A 7 -31.69 -26.05 -43.47
N ILE A 8 -32.12 -24.78 -43.47
CA ILE A 8 -32.15 -23.88 -42.32
C ILE A 8 -33.23 -24.42 -41.36
N THR A 9 -32.89 -24.57 -40.07
CA THR A 9 -33.90 -24.59 -39.01
C THR A 9 -33.44 -23.63 -37.93
N LEU A 10 -34.15 -22.51 -37.91
CA LEU A 10 -34.10 -21.41 -36.97
C LEU A 10 -34.72 -21.88 -35.65
N VAL A 11 -33.98 -21.79 -34.54
CA VAL A 11 -34.57 -21.72 -33.20
C VAL A 11 -33.99 -20.47 -32.53
N LEU A 12 -34.82 -19.42 -32.50
CA LEU A 12 -34.58 -18.18 -31.79
C LEU A 12 -35.65 -18.06 -30.71
N THR A 13 -35.23 -17.95 -29.46
CA THR A 13 -35.80 -17.14 -28.35
C THR A 13 -35.17 -17.64 -27.04
N LEU A 14 -34.80 -16.85 -26.04
CA LEU A 14 -34.61 -15.42 -25.82
C LEU A 14 -34.10 -15.36 -24.37
N LEU A 15 -32.82 -15.09 -24.12
CA LEU A 15 -32.38 -14.60 -22.81
C LEU A 15 -31.31 -13.53 -23.01
N CYS A 16 -31.44 -12.49 -22.22
CA CYS A 16 -30.92 -11.15 -22.38
C CYS A 16 -29.38 -11.07 -22.44
N GLY A 17 -28.85 -10.40 -23.47
CA GLY A 17 -27.87 -9.32 -23.32
C GLY A 17 -26.60 -9.56 -22.50
N VAL A 18 -25.78 -10.54 -22.84
CA VAL A 18 -24.32 -10.50 -22.64
C VAL A 18 -23.67 -11.34 -23.74
N GLY A 19 -22.65 -10.79 -24.39
CA GLY A 19 -22.00 -11.42 -25.53
C GLY A 19 -21.32 -12.74 -25.16
N PHE A 20 -22.00 -13.86 -25.40
CA PHE A 20 -21.39 -15.18 -25.39
C PHE A 20 -21.00 -15.56 -26.82
N ILE A 21 -19.69 -15.74 -27.06
CA ILE A 21 -19.16 -16.38 -28.28
C ILE A 21 -19.11 -17.89 -28.01
N PRO A 22 -19.40 -18.77 -28.98
CA PRO A 22 -19.39 -20.22 -28.80
C PRO A 22 -17.96 -20.73 -28.62
N VAL A 23 -17.54 -20.92 -27.37
CA VAL A 23 -16.42 -21.79 -27.01
C VAL A 23 -16.89 -23.24 -27.13
N ALA A 24 -15.96 -24.19 -27.33
CA ALA A 24 -16.22 -25.57 -26.90
C ALA A 24 -16.36 -25.55 -25.37
N SER A 25 -17.52 -25.10 -24.86
CA SER A 25 -17.77 -24.95 -23.44
C SER A 25 -17.70 -26.34 -22.83
N ALA A 26 -16.79 -26.54 -21.88
CA ALA A 26 -16.96 -27.66 -20.97
C ALA A 26 -18.40 -27.62 -20.44
N ALA A 27 -19.02 -28.80 -20.34
CA ALA A 27 -20.35 -28.86 -19.75
C ALA A 27 -20.29 -28.25 -18.34
N VAL A 28 -21.38 -27.63 -17.89
CA VAL A 28 -21.48 -27.07 -16.55
C VAL A 28 -22.24 -28.06 -15.69
N THR A 29 -21.64 -28.39 -14.55
CA THR A 29 -22.22 -29.25 -13.53
C THR A 29 -22.44 -28.41 -12.28
N TYR A 30 -23.66 -28.43 -11.76
CA TYR A 30 -24.14 -27.47 -10.79
C TYR A 30 -24.31 -28.12 -9.41
N TRP A 31 -23.92 -27.44 -8.34
CA TRP A 31 -24.10 -27.92 -6.97
C TRP A 31 -25.59 -27.89 -6.59
N ASP A 32 -26.15 -29.06 -6.27
CA ASP A 32 -27.57 -29.28 -5.96
C ASP A 32 -27.71 -30.38 -4.87
N PRO A 33 -27.21 -30.15 -3.65
CA PRO A 33 -27.30 -31.12 -2.56
C PRO A 33 -28.73 -31.28 -2.04
N GLN A 34 -29.59 -30.29 -2.28
CA GLN A 34 -31.00 -30.28 -1.93
C GLN A 34 -31.85 -31.20 -2.82
N GLY A 35 -31.38 -31.52 -4.03
CA GLY A 35 -32.06 -32.42 -4.96
C GLY A 35 -33.48 -31.97 -5.28
N THR A 36 -33.66 -30.71 -5.69
CA THR A 36 -34.97 -30.18 -6.04
C THR A 36 -34.93 -29.24 -7.23
N THR A 37 -35.99 -29.27 -8.04
CA THR A 37 -36.31 -28.26 -9.06
C THR A 37 -37.17 -27.12 -8.49
N GLY A 38 -37.06 -26.86 -7.19
CA GLY A 38 -37.93 -25.99 -6.40
C GLY A 38 -37.76 -24.48 -6.63
N SER A 39 -38.30 -23.67 -5.73
CA SER A 39 -38.27 -22.20 -5.85
C SER A 39 -36.92 -21.59 -5.41
N ASN A 40 -36.54 -20.47 -6.02
CA ASN A 40 -35.40 -19.63 -5.63
C ASN A 40 -35.88 -18.48 -4.71
N PRO A 41 -35.19 -18.14 -3.60
CA PRO A 41 -33.96 -18.77 -3.09
C PRO A 41 -34.23 -19.92 -2.10
N TYR A 42 -33.33 -20.90 -2.08
CA TYR A 42 -33.25 -21.92 -1.05
C TYR A 42 -32.55 -21.36 0.18
N THR A 43 -33.17 -21.51 1.35
CA THR A 43 -32.71 -20.92 2.61
C THR A 43 -32.19 -21.94 3.61
N GLY A 44 -32.18 -23.23 3.23
CA GLY A 44 -31.59 -24.30 4.04
C GLY A 44 -30.07 -24.39 3.89
N ASP A 45 -29.47 -25.36 4.56
CA ASP A 45 -28.05 -25.65 4.43
C ASP A 45 -27.76 -26.36 3.10
N LEU A 46 -26.77 -25.84 2.37
CA LEU A 46 -26.26 -26.38 1.11
C LEU A 46 -24.89 -27.05 1.28
N SER A 47 -24.44 -27.28 2.51
CA SER A 47 -23.17 -27.93 2.79
C SER A 47 -23.21 -29.42 2.46
N GLY A 48 -22.10 -29.96 1.96
CA GLY A 48 -22.03 -31.37 1.56
C GLY A 48 -20.64 -31.80 1.12
N ALA A 49 -20.49 -33.05 0.72
CA ALA A 49 -19.22 -33.58 0.20
C ALA A 49 -19.22 -33.55 -1.33
N TRP A 50 -18.13 -33.12 -1.95
CA TRP A 50 -17.99 -33.05 -3.40
C TRP A 50 -18.23 -34.41 -4.07
N GLU A 51 -17.77 -35.47 -3.40
CA GLU A 51 -17.77 -36.84 -3.91
C GLU A 51 -19.13 -37.54 -3.78
N THR A 52 -20.13 -36.91 -3.14
CA THR A 52 -21.48 -37.46 -3.07
C THR A 52 -22.32 -37.14 -4.31
N ALA A 53 -23.44 -37.83 -4.45
CA ALA A 53 -24.45 -37.51 -5.46
C ALA A 53 -25.16 -36.20 -5.06
N SER A 54 -24.55 -35.06 -5.39
CA SER A 54 -24.98 -33.71 -5.01
C SER A 54 -24.87 -32.72 -6.17
N TRP A 55 -24.83 -33.23 -7.40
CA TRP A 55 -24.64 -32.45 -8.61
C TRP A 55 -25.80 -32.58 -9.58
N SER A 56 -26.06 -31.52 -10.35
CA SER A 56 -27.04 -31.47 -11.43
C SER A 56 -26.35 -31.15 -12.75
N THR A 57 -26.79 -31.77 -13.85
CA THR A 57 -26.39 -31.40 -15.22
C THR A 57 -27.31 -30.33 -15.83
N SER A 58 -28.25 -29.80 -15.03
CA SER A 58 -29.24 -28.78 -15.40
C SER A 58 -29.17 -27.61 -14.43
N GLY A 59 -29.07 -26.37 -14.94
CA GLY A 59 -29.10 -25.15 -14.12
C GLY A 59 -30.43 -24.88 -13.40
N ALA A 60 -31.48 -25.63 -13.71
CA ALA A 60 -32.78 -25.58 -13.01
C ALA A 60 -32.89 -26.57 -11.83
N GLY A 61 -31.83 -27.34 -11.55
CA GLY A 61 -31.82 -28.37 -10.52
C GLY A 61 -32.37 -29.71 -11.02
N THR A 62 -32.29 -30.71 -10.15
CA THR A 62 -32.81 -32.07 -10.40
C THR A 62 -33.33 -32.70 -9.12
N ASN A 63 -34.36 -33.53 -9.22
CA ASN A 63 -34.83 -34.34 -8.08
C ASN A 63 -33.94 -35.57 -7.83
N ASN A 64 -33.01 -35.87 -8.73
CA ASN A 64 -32.06 -36.98 -8.62
C ASN A 64 -30.65 -36.48 -8.92
N PRO A 65 -29.96 -35.88 -7.93
CA PRO A 65 -28.58 -35.47 -8.11
C PRO A 65 -27.67 -36.64 -8.47
N VAL A 66 -26.61 -36.34 -9.20
CA VAL A 66 -25.58 -37.28 -9.66
C VAL A 66 -24.24 -36.98 -8.99
N THR A 67 -23.28 -37.89 -9.14
CA THR A 67 -21.88 -37.64 -8.74
C THR A 67 -21.23 -36.63 -9.69
N TRP A 68 -20.15 -35.99 -9.23
CA TRP A 68 -19.35 -35.08 -10.05
C TRP A 68 -18.96 -35.69 -11.41
N VAL A 69 -18.95 -34.86 -12.45
CA VAL A 69 -18.53 -35.23 -13.80
C VAL A 69 -17.18 -34.58 -14.07
N GLU A 70 -16.13 -35.38 -14.20
CA GLU A 70 -14.77 -34.88 -14.41
C GLU A 70 -14.64 -34.05 -15.70
N ASN A 71 -13.77 -33.03 -15.66
CA ASN A 71 -13.51 -32.08 -16.75
C ASN A 71 -14.74 -31.23 -17.13
N THR A 72 -15.73 -31.13 -16.24
CA THR A 72 -16.81 -30.14 -16.34
C THR A 72 -16.49 -28.92 -15.50
N ALA A 73 -17.17 -27.81 -15.76
CA ALA A 73 -17.08 -26.65 -14.90
C ALA A 73 -18.04 -26.75 -13.73
N ALA A 74 -17.59 -26.39 -12.54
CA ALA A 74 -18.42 -26.40 -11.34
C ALA A 74 -19.18 -25.07 -11.22
N CYS A 75 -20.50 -25.12 -11.03
CA CYS A 75 -21.30 -23.93 -10.74
C CYS A 75 -22.02 -24.04 -9.40
N PHE A 76 -21.81 -23.06 -8.53
CA PHE A 76 -22.32 -23.02 -7.16
C PHE A 76 -23.36 -21.92 -7.00
N ALA A 77 -24.50 -22.15 -6.35
CA ALA A 77 -25.23 -23.42 -6.25
C ALA A 77 -26.66 -23.17 -6.73
N ILE A 78 -27.40 -24.21 -7.13
CA ILE A 78 -28.73 -23.99 -7.71
C ILE A 78 -29.69 -23.42 -6.66
N HIS A 79 -30.58 -22.54 -7.11
CA HIS A 79 -31.57 -21.86 -6.27
C HIS A 79 -30.97 -21.01 -5.14
N THR A 80 -29.73 -20.55 -5.26
CA THR A 80 -29.18 -19.54 -4.36
C THR A 80 -29.74 -18.15 -4.68
N GLY A 81 -29.52 -17.20 -3.77
CA GLY A 81 -29.90 -15.79 -3.86
C GLY A 81 -29.98 -15.15 -2.47
N ASN A 82 -30.57 -13.96 -2.40
CA ASN A 82 -30.69 -13.20 -1.15
C ASN A 82 -31.39 -14.01 -0.04
N GLY A 83 -30.70 -14.23 1.08
CA GLY A 83 -31.18 -15.06 2.19
C GLY A 83 -30.66 -16.50 2.19
N THR A 84 -29.92 -16.93 1.16
CA THR A 84 -29.22 -18.22 1.18
C THR A 84 -28.05 -18.17 2.17
N PRO A 85 -27.97 -19.08 3.16
CA PRO A 85 -26.83 -19.15 4.07
C PRO A 85 -25.52 -19.47 3.34
N ALA A 86 -24.40 -19.03 3.89
CA ALA A 86 -23.08 -19.49 3.43
C ALA A 86 -22.94 -21.00 3.69
N PHE A 87 -22.30 -21.72 2.77
CA PHE A 87 -22.17 -23.17 2.86
C PHE A 87 -20.78 -23.66 2.48
N THR A 88 -20.47 -24.90 2.90
CA THR A 88 -19.17 -25.53 2.65
C THR A 88 -19.32 -26.79 1.80
N VAL A 89 -18.57 -26.86 0.70
CA VAL A 89 -18.36 -28.09 -0.06
C VAL A 89 -17.04 -28.71 0.40
N THR A 90 -17.10 -29.90 0.99
CA THR A 90 -15.92 -30.65 1.43
C THR A 90 -15.45 -31.57 0.31
N MET A 91 -14.25 -31.33 -0.21
CA MET A 91 -13.62 -32.05 -1.31
C MET A 91 -12.33 -32.71 -0.81
N ASN A 92 -12.36 -34.04 -0.67
CA ASN A 92 -11.24 -34.83 -0.17
C ASN A 92 -10.49 -35.58 -1.28
N GLY A 93 -11.13 -35.78 -2.43
CA GLY A 93 -10.53 -36.30 -3.65
C GLY A 93 -9.95 -35.22 -4.55
N ASN A 94 -9.04 -35.61 -5.44
CA ASN A 94 -8.56 -34.74 -6.51
C ASN A 94 -9.55 -34.78 -7.67
N HIS A 95 -9.87 -33.61 -8.24
CA HIS A 95 -10.82 -33.48 -9.34
C HIS A 95 -10.28 -32.61 -10.46
N ASN A 96 -10.54 -33.03 -11.70
CA ASN A 96 -10.30 -32.24 -12.89
C ASN A 96 -11.46 -31.27 -13.07
N ILE A 97 -11.14 -29.97 -13.09
CA ILE A 97 -12.14 -28.92 -13.28
C ILE A 97 -11.88 -28.17 -14.58
N ALA A 98 -12.96 -27.78 -15.25
CA ALA A 98 -12.91 -26.93 -16.44
C ALA A 98 -13.47 -25.52 -16.16
N GLY A 99 -13.30 -25.07 -14.92
CA GLY A 99 -13.75 -23.77 -14.41
C GLY A 99 -14.59 -23.87 -13.14
N ALA A 100 -14.79 -22.73 -12.49
CA ALA A 100 -15.59 -22.58 -11.29
C ALA A 100 -16.40 -21.27 -11.33
N PHE A 101 -17.70 -21.36 -11.06
CA PHE A 101 -18.68 -20.30 -11.28
C PHE A 101 -19.58 -20.09 -10.07
N ASP A 102 -19.83 -18.83 -9.71
CA ASP A 102 -20.82 -18.41 -8.70
C ASP A 102 -21.51 -17.12 -9.16
N GLY A 103 -22.84 -17.14 -9.27
CA GLY A 103 -23.68 -15.98 -9.61
C GLY A 103 -23.77 -15.55 -11.09
N VAL A 104 -23.11 -16.22 -12.04
CA VAL A 104 -23.09 -15.81 -13.46
C VAL A 104 -23.94 -16.67 -14.41
N LEU A 105 -24.45 -17.83 -13.97
CA LEU A 105 -25.06 -18.85 -14.86
C LEU A 105 -26.52 -19.22 -14.55
N ALA A 106 -27.31 -18.36 -13.89
CA ALA A 106 -28.65 -18.72 -13.38
C ALA A 106 -28.56 -20.07 -12.65
N PRO A 107 -27.82 -20.08 -11.53
CA PRO A 107 -28.36 -19.49 -10.30
C PRO A 107 -27.80 -18.10 -9.93
N ASN A 108 -28.43 -17.45 -8.95
CA ASN A 108 -27.92 -16.19 -8.38
C ASN A 108 -26.64 -16.46 -7.57
N ALA A 109 -26.03 -15.40 -7.07
CA ALA A 109 -24.80 -15.50 -6.30
C ALA A 109 -25.02 -16.10 -4.92
N SER A 110 -23.94 -16.63 -4.35
CA SER A 110 -23.92 -17.23 -3.02
C SER A 110 -22.57 -17.00 -2.33
N HIS A 111 -22.42 -17.52 -1.11
CA HIS A 111 -21.13 -17.57 -0.44
C HIS A 111 -20.76 -19.03 -0.21
N VAL A 112 -19.79 -19.54 -0.95
CA VAL A 112 -19.38 -20.94 -0.94
C VAL A 112 -17.91 -21.08 -0.54
N SER A 113 -17.60 -22.05 0.31
CA SER A 113 -16.23 -22.45 0.65
C SER A 113 -15.95 -23.86 0.20
N ILE A 114 -14.85 -24.06 -0.54
CA ILE A 114 -14.34 -25.36 -0.94
C ILE A 114 -13.19 -25.72 0.00
N ASN A 115 -13.43 -26.71 0.86
CA ASN A 115 -12.52 -27.18 1.90
C ASN A 115 -12.15 -28.65 1.67
N GLY A 116 -11.13 -29.16 2.34
CA GLY A 116 -10.81 -30.59 2.37
C GLY A 116 -9.38 -30.89 1.96
N THR A 117 -9.06 -32.17 1.76
CA THR A 117 -7.70 -32.64 1.45
C THR A 117 -7.40 -32.76 -0.05
N GLY A 118 -8.42 -32.59 -0.90
CA GLY A 118 -8.32 -32.74 -2.34
C GLY A 118 -7.58 -31.59 -3.04
N GLN A 119 -7.49 -31.70 -4.36
CA GLN A 119 -6.91 -30.67 -5.24
C GLN A 119 -7.80 -30.43 -6.46
N TRP A 120 -7.83 -29.19 -6.94
CA TRP A 120 -8.35 -28.86 -8.26
C TRP A 120 -7.24 -28.93 -9.30
N VAL A 121 -7.42 -29.78 -10.30
CA VAL A 121 -6.47 -29.99 -11.39
C VAL A 121 -6.95 -29.26 -12.64
N LEU A 122 -6.13 -28.32 -13.12
CA LEU A 122 -6.38 -27.57 -14.35
C LEU A 122 -5.73 -28.26 -15.54
N SER A 123 -6.51 -28.47 -16.60
CA SER A 123 -6.04 -29.10 -17.83
C SER A 123 -5.70 -28.08 -18.93
N ALA A 124 -6.35 -26.92 -18.89
CA ALA A 124 -6.16 -25.81 -19.80
C ALA A 124 -6.27 -24.46 -19.04
N ALA A 125 -6.51 -23.37 -19.79
CA ALA A 125 -6.95 -22.12 -19.19
C ALA A 125 -8.42 -22.24 -18.79
N GLU A 126 -8.71 -22.12 -17.50
CA GLU A 126 -10.05 -22.35 -16.95
C GLU A 126 -10.62 -21.08 -16.33
N GLY A 127 -11.91 -20.83 -16.57
CA GLY A 127 -12.63 -19.65 -16.07
C GLY A 127 -12.99 -19.78 -14.59
N PHE A 128 -12.64 -18.75 -13.81
CA PHE A 128 -13.00 -18.60 -12.40
C PHE A 128 -13.81 -17.32 -12.26
N ASN A 129 -15.12 -17.46 -12.16
CA ASN A 129 -16.04 -16.33 -12.21
C ASN A 129 -16.93 -16.29 -10.97
N ALA A 130 -16.70 -15.28 -10.13
CA ALA A 130 -17.67 -14.88 -9.13
C ALA A 130 -18.34 -13.59 -9.61
N SER A 131 -19.66 -13.53 -9.57
CA SER A 131 -20.43 -12.38 -10.02
C SER A 131 -21.51 -11.99 -9.02
N THR A 132 -21.76 -10.70 -8.90
CA THR A 132 -22.86 -10.14 -8.12
C THR A 132 -24.15 -10.35 -8.91
N SER A 133 -25.12 -11.03 -8.32
CA SER A 133 -26.42 -11.28 -8.96
C SER A 133 -27.35 -10.08 -8.89
N GLY A 134 -28.41 -10.09 -9.70
CA GLY A 134 -29.38 -9.00 -9.80
C GLY A 134 -30.18 -8.71 -8.54
N ASP A 135 -30.18 -9.64 -7.58
CA ASP A 135 -30.77 -9.48 -6.24
C ASP A 135 -29.82 -8.82 -5.23
N GLY A 136 -28.61 -8.42 -5.67
CA GLY A 136 -27.63 -7.69 -4.87
C GLY A 136 -26.68 -8.56 -4.05
N VAL A 137 -26.82 -9.89 -4.07
CA VAL A 137 -25.86 -10.79 -3.42
C VAL A 137 -24.56 -10.78 -4.22
N GLN A 138 -23.43 -10.59 -3.54
CA GLN A 138 -22.12 -10.67 -4.15
C GLN A 138 -21.65 -12.13 -4.17
N GLY A 139 -21.25 -12.65 -5.33
CA GLY A 139 -20.66 -13.97 -5.42
C GLY A 139 -19.34 -14.02 -4.65
N GLN A 140 -19.19 -15.02 -3.79
CA GLN A 140 -17.98 -15.26 -3.00
C GLN A 140 -17.62 -16.75 -3.07
N LEU A 141 -16.56 -17.05 -3.82
CA LEU A 141 -16.01 -18.39 -3.94
C LEU A 141 -14.68 -18.47 -3.19
N THR A 142 -14.71 -19.12 -2.03
CA THR A 142 -13.51 -19.37 -1.21
C THR A 142 -12.91 -20.72 -1.53
N ILE A 143 -11.65 -20.74 -1.95
CA ILE A 143 -10.97 -21.95 -2.41
C ILE A 143 -9.80 -22.23 -1.46
N ASN A 144 -10.04 -23.12 -0.51
CA ASN A 144 -9.05 -23.55 0.50
C ASN A 144 -8.32 -24.84 0.10
N VAL A 145 -8.67 -25.44 -1.03
CA VAL A 145 -7.98 -26.59 -1.62
C VAL A 145 -6.95 -26.15 -2.67
N PRO A 146 -5.78 -26.80 -2.79
CA PRO A 146 -4.78 -26.42 -3.78
C PRO A 146 -5.30 -26.52 -5.21
N ILE A 147 -5.00 -25.50 -6.01
CA ILE A 147 -5.13 -25.50 -7.46
C ILE A 147 -3.77 -25.86 -8.06
N VAL A 148 -3.75 -26.87 -8.92
CA VAL A 148 -2.55 -27.40 -9.57
C VAL A 148 -2.78 -27.52 -11.07
N ASP A 149 -1.72 -27.56 -11.87
CA ASP A 149 -1.82 -27.96 -13.28
C ASP A 149 -1.64 -29.48 -13.44
N GLY A 150 -2.08 -30.01 -14.58
CA GLY A 150 -2.01 -31.45 -14.89
C GLY A 150 -0.61 -32.07 -14.82
N SER A 151 0.47 -31.27 -14.85
CA SER A 151 1.84 -31.76 -14.71
C SER A 151 2.17 -32.17 -13.27
N TYR A 152 1.58 -31.46 -12.28
CA TYR A 152 1.82 -31.73 -10.86
C TYR A 152 0.99 -32.91 -10.34
N ALA A 153 -0.18 -33.17 -10.93
CA ALA A 153 -1.04 -34.30 -10.55
C ALA A 153 -0.47 -35.68 -10.98
N THR A 154 0.46 -35.72 -11.94
CA THR A 154 0.95 -36.96 -12.56
C THR A 154 2.43 -37.27 -12.29
N GLY A 155 3.16 -36.39 -11.61
CA GLY A 155 4.60 -36.55 -11.37
C GLY A 155 5.47 -36.52 -12.63
N LEU A 156 4.92 -36.07 -13.77
CA LEU A 156 5.59 -36.00 -15.07
C LEU A 156 6.29 -34.65 -15.29
N PRO A 157 7.39 -34.60 -16.07
CA PRO A 157 8.05 -33.34 -16.39
C PRO A 157 7.17 -32.46 -17.31
N ALA A 158 6.63 -31.40 -16.71
CA ALA A 158 6.11 -30.14 -17.26
C ALA A 158 5.82 -30.05 -18.77
N ALA A 159 4.55 -30.20 -19.15
CA ALA A 159 3.95 -29.27 -20.09
C ALA A 159 3.08 -28.29 -19.29
N PRO A 160 3.35 -26.98 -19.30
CA PRO A 160 2.52 -26.01 -18.60
C PRO A 160 1.19 -25.86 -19.35
N THR A 161 0.07 -26.30 -18.75
CA THR A 161 -1.23 -26.20 -19.42
C THR A 161 -2.31 -25.52 -18.58
N GLY A 162 -2.19 -25.50 -17.26
CA GLY A 162 -3.22 -24.96 -16.34
C GLY A 162 -3.08 -23.46 -16.07
N GLN A 163 -4.06 -22.65 -16.46
CA GLN A 163 -4.17 -21.23 -16.08
C GLN A 163 -5.48 -20.97 -15.34
N VAL A 164 -5.45 -20.10 -14.34
CA VAL A 164 -6.65 -19.54 -13.71
C VAL A 164 -7.03 -18.25 -14.42
N VAL A 165 -8.25 -18.16 -14.96
CA VAL A 165 -8.75 -16.95 -15.62
C VAL A 165 -9.80 -16.30 -14.74
N ALA A 166 -9.44 -15.22 -14.05
CA ALA A 166 -10.37 -14.51 -13.19
C ALA A 166 -11.38 -13.69 -14.01
N GLU A 167 -12.66 -13.82 -13.65
CA GLU A 167 -13.79 -13.21 -14.35
C GLU A 167 -14.85 -12.69 -13.37
N GLY A 168 -15.78 -11.90 -13.89
CA GLY A 168 -16.87 -11.32 -13.10
C GLY A 168 -16.46 -10.12 -12.24
N ASN A 169 -17.29 -9.85 -11.24
CA ASN A 169 -17.21 -8.68 -10.35
C ASN A 169 -17.41 -9.02 -8.85
N GLY A 170 -17.51 -10.32 -8.52
CA GLY A 170 -17.58 -10.84 -7.17
C GLY A 170 -16.20 -11.05 -6.54
N GLN A 171 -16.11 -11.95 -5.57
CA GLN A 171 -14.88 -12.26 -4.85
C GLN A 171 -14.45 -13.71 -5.04
N LEU A 172 -13.17 -13.90 -5.34
CA LEU A 172 -12.47 -15.17 -5.31
C LEU A 172 -11.49 -15.14 -4.14
N PHE A 173 -11.39 -16.19 -3.35
CA PHE A 173 -10.37 -16.29 -2.29
C PHE A 173 -9.44 -17.46 -2.62
N PHE A 174 -8.17 -17.18 -2.85
CA PHE A 174 -7.14 -18.19 -3.12
C PHE A 174 -6.31 -18.41 -1.86
N ASN A 175 -6.78 -19.33 -1.03
CA ASN A 175 -6.27 -19.51 0.33
C ASN A 175 -5.41 -20.76 0.52
N ALA A 176 -5.27 -21.56 -0.53
CA ALA A 176 -4.38 -22.71 -0.57
C ALA A 176 -2.99 -22.37 -1.12
N GLY A 177 -2.04 -23.28 -0.90
CA GLY A 177 -0.74 -23.25 -1.55
C GLY A 177 -0.84 -23.79 -2.98
N ASN A 178 -1.02 -22.90 -3.96
CA ASN A 178 -1.22 -23.28 -5.35
C ASN A 178 0.11 -23.54 -6.08
N THR A 179 0.08 -24.40 -7.11
CA THR A 179 1.29 -24.76 -7.88
C THR A 179 1.15 -24.66 -9.39
N TYR A 180 -0.03 -24.25 -9.90
CA TYR A 180 -0.22 -24.03 -11.34
C TYR A 180 0.79 -23.01 -11.89
N ARG A 181 1.35 -23.30 -13.06
CA ARG A 181 2.39 -22.46 -13.69
C ARG A 181 1.85 -21.57 -14.79
N GLY A 182 0.74 -21.97 -15.41
CA GLY A 182 0.28 -21.38 -16.66
C GLY A 182 1.18 -21.70 -17.85
N GLY A 183 0.61 -21.72 -19.05
CA GLY A 183 1.34 -22.06 -20.29
C GLY A 183 1.20 -21.04 -21.40
N SER A 184 2.08 -21.15 -22.40
CA SER A 184 1.90 -20.47 -23.69
C SER A 184 0.70 -21.10 -24.40
N ASN A 185 -0.28 -20.28 -24.81
CA ASN A 185 -1.50 -20.71 -25.47
C ASN A 185 -1.33 -21.97 -26.34
N ALA A 186 -2.17 -22.97 -26.08
CA ALA A 186 -2.54 -23.91 -27.13
C ALA A 186 -3.07 -23.09 -28.33
N PRO A 187 -2.72 -23.45 -29.58
CA PRO A 187 -3.00 -22.65 -30.77
C PRO A 187 -4.49 -22.37 -31.06
N SER A 188 -5.41 -22.88 -30.23
CA SER A 188 -6.85 -22.73 -30.36
C SER A 188 -7.46 -21.51 -29.65
N PHE A 189 -6.79 -20.82 -28.71
CA PHE A 189 -7.41 -19.70 -27.99
C PHE A 189 -6.44 -18.58 -27.53
N PRO A 190 -6.80 -17.28 -27.66
CA PRO A 190 -5.93 -16.15 -27.32
C PRO A 190 -6.08 -15.70 -25.84
N TYR A 191 -5.81 -16.58 -24.88
CA TYR A 191 -5.86 -16.27 -23.44
C TYR A 191 -4.50 -15.81 -22.88
N GLY A 192 -3.63 -15.20 -23.69
CA GLY A 192 -2.33 -14.71 -23.21
C GLY A 192 -1.50 -15.80 -22.50
N ASN A 193 -0.56 -15.42 -21.66
CA ASN A 193 0.42 -16.30 -21.03
C ASN A 193 0.60 -15.90 -19.57
N GLY A 194 0.17 -16.75 -18.65
CA GLY A 194 0.43 -16.57 -17.22
C GLY A 194 -0.24 -17.64 -16.38
N GLY A 195 0.12 -17.71 -15.10
CA GLY A 195 -0.51 -18.64 -14.16
C GLY A 195 -1.90 -18.14 -13.78
N THR A 196 -1.98 -16.89 -13.33
CA THR A 196 -3.24 -16.20 -13.04
C THR A 196 -3.46 -15.10 -14.06
N LEU A 197 -4.55 -15.16 -14.80
CA LEU A 197 -4.98 -14.11 -15.73
C LEU A 197 -6.06 -13.26 -15.07
N LEU A 198 -5.86 -11.94 -15.05
CA LEU A 198 -6.85 -10.99 -14.56
C LEU A 198 -7.69 -10.52 -15.75
N GLY A 199 -8.75 -11.27 -16.07
CA GLY A 199 -9.59 -11.07 -17.26
C GLY A 199 -9.10 -11.83 -18.51
N TYR A 200 -9.79 -11.62 -19.63
CA TYR A 200 -9.46 -12.21 -20.93
C TYR A 200 -9.74 -11.25 -22.10
N TYR A 201 -9.43 -11.66 -23.34
CA TYR A 201 -9.57 -10.84 -24.55
C TYR A 201 -10.99 -10.25 -24.73
N GLY A 202 -12.04 -10.98 -24.36
CA GLY A 202 -13.43 -10.58 -24.58
C GLY A 202 -14.07 -9.81 -23.43
N SER A 203 -13.50 -9.84 -22.22
CA SER A 203 -14.10 -9.16 -21.06
C SER A 203 -13.06 -8.74 -20.03
N SER A 204 -13.31 -7.60 -19.39
CA SER A 204 -12.53 -7.13 -18.25
C SER A 204 -13.04 -7.78 -16.96
N TRP A 205 -12.11 -8.26 -16.14
CA TRP A 205 -12.40 -8.64 -14.76
C TRP A 205 -12.44 -7.40 -13.86
N SER A 206 -13.45 -7.31 -12.98
CA SER A 206 -13.65 -6.17 -12.07
C SER A 206 -13.88 -6.58 -10.61
N GLY A 207 -13.67 -7.86 -10.28
CA GLY A 207 -13.91 -8.41 -8.95
C GLY A 207 -12.78 -8.18 -7.95
N THR A 208 -12.74 -9.00 -6.91
CA THR A 208 -11.63 -9.04 -5.96
C THR A 208 -11.06 -10.46 -5.88
N ILE A 209 -9.74 -10.59 -5.98
CA ILE A 209 -9.05 -11.82 -5.56
C ILE A 209 -8.45 -11.53 -4.19
N ASN A 210 -8.97 -12.21 -3.19
CA ASN A 210 -8.42 -12.24 -1.85
C ASN A 210 -7.35 -13.34 -1.77
N PHE A 211 -6.26 -13.07 -1.07
CA PHE A 211 -5.14 -13.99 -0.92
C PHE A 211 -4.50 -13.88 0.46
N ASN A 212 -3.98 -14.99 0.97
CA ASN A 212 -3.48 -15.06 2.35
C ASN A 212 -2.09 -15.70 2.49
N ASN A 213 -1.46 -16.12 1.40
CA ASN A 213 -0.16 -16.79 1.44
C ASN A 213 0.69 -16.52 0.18
N SER A 214 1.98 -16.86 0.23
CA SER A 214 2.96 -16.60 -0.84
C SER A 214 2.74 -17.41 -2.12
N GLN A 215 1.95 -18.48 -2.05
CA GLN A 215 1.67 -19.39 -3.17
C GLN A 215 0.24 -19.21 -3.72
N SER A 216 -0.51 -18.20 -3.26
CA SER A 216 -1.91 -17.99 -3.65
C SER A 216 -2.09 -17.85 -5.18
N PHE A 217 -1.10 -17.31 -5.89
CA PHE A 217 -1.13 -17.11 -7.34
C PHE A 217 -0.40 -18.20 -8.14
N GLY A 218 -0.11 -19.34 -7.51
CA GLY A 218 0.64 -20.43 -8.12
C GLY A 218 2.10 -20.08 -8.35
N MET A 219 2.73 -20.75 -9.31
CA MET A 219 4.13 -20.54 -9.72
C MET A 219 4.27 -19.65 -10.96
N GLY A 220 3.18 -19.40 -11.70
CA GLY A 220 3.17 -18.61 -12.93
C GLY A 220 3.18 -17.10 -12.71
N SER A 221 3.14 -16.32 -13.79
CA SER A 221 2.91 -14.87 -13.67
C SER A 221 1.47 -14.54 -13.30
N ILE A 222 1.27 -13.37 -12.72
CA ILE A 222 -0.01 -12.68 -12.66
C ILE A 222 -0.06 -11.78 -13.89
N ALA A 223 -0.82 -12.17 -14.91
CA ALA A 223 -0.90 -11.45 -16.17
C ALA A 223 -2.21 -10.68 -16.27
N LEU A 224 -2.09 -9.41 -16.63
CA LEU A 224 -3.20 -8.50 -16.79
C LEU A 224 -3.70 -8.58 -18.22
N MET A 225 -4.85 -9.21 -18.40
CA MET A 225 -5.44 -9.49 -19.70
C MET A 225 -6.82 -8.84 -19.80
N ARG A 226 -6.87 -7.70 -20.49
CA ARG A 226 -8.11 -6.95 -20.65
C ARG A 226 -8.69 -7.19 -22.00
N GLY A 227 -10.01 -7.12 -22.09
CA GLY A 227 -10.71 -6.59 -23.25
C GLY A 227 -10.59 -5.06 -23.37
N TYR A 228 -11.61 -4.40 -23.89
CA TYR A 228 -11.54 -3.01 -24.40
C TYR A 228 -11.76 -1.88 -23.37
N SER A 229 -12.02 -2.15 -22.09
CA SER A 229 -12.36 -1.12 -21.07
C SER A 229 -11.11 -0.47 -20.42
N ALA A 230 -11.27 0.37 -19.37
CA ALA A 230 -10.20 0.98 -18.52
C ALA A 230 -10.01 0.34 -17.11
N SER A 231 -10.99 -0.35 -16.53
CA SER A 231 -10.91 -0.94 -15.16
C SER A 231 -10.36 -2.38 -15.07
N PHE A 232 -9.61 -2.70 -13.99
CA PHE A 232 -9.62 -4.05 -13.39
C PHE A 232 -10.01 -3.99 -11.91
N GLY A 233 -10.23 -5.19 -11.37
CA GLY A 233 -10.51 -5.46 -9.98
C GLY A 233 -9.34 -5.25 -9.01
N THR A 234 -9.49 -5.86 -7.84
CA THR A 234 -8.61 -5.69 -6.68
C THR A 234 -7.90 -6.98 -6.32
N LEU A 235 -6.60 -6.93 -6.05
CA LEU A 235 -5.91 -7.97 -5.29
C LEU A 235 -5.89 -7.53 -3.82
N ALA A 236 -6.51 -8.28 -2.92
CA ALA A 236 -6.63 -7.91 -1.51
C ALA A 236 -5.95 -8.95 -0.61
N VAL A 237 -5.02 -8.50 0.23
CA VAL A 237 -4.43 -9.39 1.22
C VAL A 237 -5.40 -9.64 2.36
N GLU A 238 -5.48 -10.88 2.80
CA GLU A 238 -6.20 -11.27 4.00
C GLU A 238 -5.29 -11.21 5.24
N GLY A 239 -5.85 -10.70 6.34
CA GLY A 239 -5.14 -10.59 7.60
C GLY A 239 -4.10 -9.46 7.68
N ALA A 240 -3.37 -9.44 8.79
CA ALA A 240 -2.48 -8.34 9.16
C ALA A 240 -0.98 -8.67 9.06
N SER A 241 -0.63 -9.90 8.65
CA SER A 241 0.77 -10.33 8.55
C SER A 241 1.39 -9.90 7.23
N ALA A 242 2.71 -9.70 7.23
CA ALA A 242 3.44 -9.44 6.00
C ALA A 242 3.42 -10.67 5.08
N ILE A 243 3.29 -10.45 3.77
CA ILE A 243 3.29 -11.52 2.75
C ILE A 243 4.19 -11.13 1.59
N THR A 244 4.95 -12.09 1.06
CA THR A 244 5.73 -11.93 -0.16
C THR A 244 5.13 -12.78 -1.29
N ILE A 245 4.73 -12.14 -2.38
CA ILE A 245 4.27 -12.74 -3.62
C ILE A 245 5.45 -12.76 -4.62
N PRO A 246 5.97 -13.95 -4.96
CA PRO A 246 7.15 -14.08 -5.83
C PRO A 246 6.82 -13.98 -7.33
N ASN A 247 5.54 -13.99 -7.69
CA ASN A 247 5.08 -14.05 -9.07
C ASN A 247 5.47 -12.77 -9.83
N THR A 248 5.88 -12.94 -11.08
CA THR A 248 6.00 -11.83 -12.05
C THR A 248 4.63 -11.21 -12.27
N VAL A 249 4.54 -9.87 -12.33
CA VAL A 249 3.33 -9.14 -12.69
C VAL A 249 3.49 -8.55 -14.10
N ASP A 250 2.61 -8.92 -15.02
CA ASP A 250 2.76 -8.60 -16.44
C ASP A 250 1.58 -7.80 -17.00
N PHE A 251 1.81 -6.53 -17.32
CA PHE A 251 0.87 -5.63 -17.98
C PHE A 251 1.01 -5.62 -19.50
N SER A 252 2.09 -6.18 -20.07
CA SER A 252 2.37 -6.09 -21.51
C SER A 252 1.30 -6.76 -22.37
N GLN A 253 0.59 -7.72 -21.78
CA GLN A 253 -0.50 -8.48 -22.41
C GLN A 253 -1.86 -7.78 -22.35
N SER A 254 -1.97 -6.65 -21.65
CA SER A 254 -3.21 -5.88 -21.58
C SER A 254 -3.56 -5.32 -22.96
N LEU A 255 -4.79 -5.56 -23.43
CA LEU A 255 -5.28 -4.93 -24.67
C LEU A 255 -5.67 -3.47 -24.47
N SER A 256 -6.03 -3.07 -23.24
CA SER A 256 -6.21 -1.65 -22.95
C SER A 256 -4.88 -0.94 -22.81
N ASN A 257 -4.84 0.31 -23.29
CA ASN A 257 -3.69 1.19 -23.16
C ASN A 257 -3.55 1.80 -21.77
N ALA A 258 -4.61 1.76 -20.94
CA ALA A 258 -4.60 2.29 -19.58
C ALA A 258 -5.09 1.23 -18.58
N PRO A 259 -4.33 0.14 -18.34
CA PRO A 259 -4.70 -0.87 -17.35
C PRO A 259 -4.74 -0.31 -15.91
N PHE A 260 -5.68 -0.74 -15.08
CA PHE A 260 -5.82 -0.37 -13.65
C PHE A 260 -5.66 -1.56 -12.72
N LEU A 261 -4.72 -1.56 -11.78
CA LEU A 261 -4.65 -2.58 -10.75
C LEU A 261 -4.71 -1.93 -9.36
N ASN A 262 -5.74 -2.27 -8.58
CA ASN A 262 -5.79 -1.95 -7.17
C ASN A 262 -5.19 -3.10 -6.36
N ILE A 263 -4.26 -2.81 -5.47
CA ILE A 263 -3.73 -3.76 -4.51
C ILE A 263 -4.03 -3.23 -3.11
N VAL A 264 -4.85 -3.96 -2.36
CA VAL A 264 -5.13 -3.64 -0.96
C VAL A 264 -4.13 -4.43 -0.12
N GLY A 265 -3.07 -3.75 0.32
CA GLY A 265 -2.11 -4.29 1.27
C GLY A 265 -2.59 -4.20 2.72
N ASN A 266 -1.67 -4.43 3.65
CA ASN A 266 -1.86 -4.18 5.08
C ASN A 266 -0.67 -3.38 5.64
N THR A 267 -0.70 -3.04 6.93
CA THR A 267 0.35 -2.22 7.56
C THR A 267 1.68 -2.94 7.73
N ALA A 268 1.68 -4.27 7.79
CA ALA A 268 2.90 -5.09 7.86
C ALA A 268 3.60 -5.20 6.50
N GLY A 269 2.85 -5.04 5.40
CA GLY A 269 3.35 -4.93 4.04
C GLY A 269 3.08 -6.17 3.18
N VAL A 270 2.66 -5.93 1.94
CA VAL A 270 2.59 -6.95 0.89
C VAL A 270 3.68 -6.69 -0.12
N THR A 271 4.63 -7.62 -0.26
CA THR A 271 5.78 -7.49 -1.15
C THR A 271 5.57 -8.28 -2.42
N PHE A 272 5.66 -7.64 -3.58
CA PHE A 272 5.79 -8.32 -4.87
C PHE A 272 7.27 -8.34 -5.28
N SER A 273 7.89 -9.51 -5.19
CA SER A 273 9.32 -9.67 -5.45
C SER A 273 9.64 -10.14 -6.87
N GLY A 274 8.66 -10.65 -7.61
CA GLY A 274 8.81 -10.98 -9.03
C GLY A 274 8.94 -9.73 -9.91
N ASN A 275 9.40 -9.91 -11.15
CA ASN A 275 9.55 -8.82 -12.11
C ASN A 275 8.21 -8.15 -12.42
N TRP A 276 8.24 -6.87 -12.77
CA TRP A 276 7.08 -6.13 -13.27
C TRP A 276 7.33 -5.70 -14.72
N THR A 277 6.46 -6.11 -15.64
CA THR A 277 6.59 -5.80 -17.06
C THR A 277 5.46 -4.88 -17.50
N LEU A 278 5.77 -3.60 -17.77
CA LEU A 278 4.76 -2.62 -18.22
C LEU A 278 4.39 -2.77 -19.70
N GLY A 279 5.27 -3.38 -20.51
CA GLY A 279 5.18 -3.29 -21.96
C GLY A 279 5.26 -1.83 -22.41
N ASN A 280 4.29 -1.39 -23.22
CA ASN A 280 4.12 0.00 -23.66
C ASN A 280 2.87 0.68 -23.05
N LYS A 281 2.37 0.18 -21.92
CA LYS A 281 1.06 0.57 -21.35
C LYS A 281 1.16 1.75 -20.40
N ALA A 282 0.10 2.55 -20.32
CA ALA A 282 -0.07 3.59 -19.29
C ALA A 282 -0.71 2.99 -18.04
N VAL A 283 0.10 2.28 -17.25
CA VAL A 283 -0.36 1.52 -16.08
C VAL A 283 -0.85 2.46 -14.97
N ASN A 284 -2.05 2.21 -14.47
CA ASN A 284 -2.57 2.81 -13.25
C ASN A 284 -2.45 1.77 -12.14
N LEU A 285 -1.71 2.10 -11.08
CA LEU A 285 -1.36 1.15 -10.02
C LEU A 285 -1.61 1.78 -8.66
N GLY A 286 -2.42 1.14 -7.81
CA GLY A 286 -2.85 1.75 -6.56
C GLY A 286 -2.61 0.86 -5.35
N SER A 287 -2.30 1.51 -4.22
CA SER A 287 -2.30 0.90 -2.89
C SER A 287 -3.60 1.30 -2.17
N GLY A 288 -4.56 0.39 -2.12
CA GLY A 288 -5.93 0.62 -1.65
C GLY A 288 -6.16 0.35 -0.17
N GLY A 289 -7.40 0.61 0.28
CA GLY A 289 -7.86 0.35 1.65
C GLY A 289 -7.68 1.56 2.57
N ALA A 290 -6.53 1.68 3.22
CA ALA A 290 -6.20 2.75 4.17
C ALA A 290 -4.86 3.43 3.84
N ALA A 291 -4.66 4.64 4.35
CA ALA A 291 -3.46 5.44 4.06
C ALA A 291 -2.13 4.80 4.53
N ASN A 292 -2.18 3.93 5.54
CA ASN A 292 -1.03 3.21 6.09
C ASN A 292 -0.87 1.78 5.53
N ASN A 293 -1.71 1.36 4.59
CA ASN A 293 -1.50 0.10 3.88
C ASN A 293 -0.26 0.21 3.01
N LEU A 294 0.59 -0.82 3.08
CA LEU A 294 1.88 -0.85 2.42
C LEU A 294 1.90 -1.96 1.35
N VAL A 295 2.14 -1.55 0.11
CA VAL A 295 2.45 -2.44 -1.02
C VAL A 295 3.88 -2.15 -1.45
N ILE A 296 4.72 -3.18 -1.46
CA ILE A 296 6.15 -3.08 -1.78
C ILE A 296 6.40 -3.75 -3.12
N ILE A 297 7.02 -3.04 -4.05
CA ILE A 297 7.51 -3.59 -5.31
C ILE A 297 9.03 -3.64 -5.22
N SER A 298 9.54 -4.82 -4.92
CA SER A 298 10.98 -5.07 -4.80
C SER A 298 11.59 -5.69 -6.05
N GLY A 299 10.76 -6.32 -6.90
CA GLY A 299 11.19 -6.77 -8.22
C GLY A 299 11.38 -5.59 -9.19
N PRO A 300 12.26 -5.74 -10.21
CA PRO A 300 12.51 -4.68 -11.18
C PRO A 300 11.27 -4.42 -12.05
N ILE A 301 10.96 -3.14 -12.24
CA ILE A 301 9.93 -2.66 -13.18
C ILE A 301 10.59 -2.30 -14.51
N THR A 302 10.08 -2.85 -15.60
CA THR A 302 10.66 -2.76 -16.96
C THR A 302 9.62 -2.39 -18.02
N GLY A 303 10.07 -1.91 -19.18
CA GLY A 303 9.21 -1.55 -20.32
C GLY A 303 9.21 -0.05 -20.65
N THR A 304 8.52 0.35 -21.71
CA THR A 304 8.39 1.75 -22.13
C THR A 304 7.11 2.41 -21.62
N GLY A 305 6.23 1.64 -20.97
CA GLY A 305 5.00 2.10 -20.37
C GLY A 305 5.21 3.12 -19.24
N SER A 306 4.16 3.91 -18.98
CA SER A 306 4.11 4.87 -17.88
C SER A 306 3.43 4.27 -16.64
N ILE A 307 3.66 4.87 -15.49
CA ILE A 307 2.98 4.53 -14.23
C ILE A 307 2.22 5.76 -13.72
N THR A 308 0.95 5.57 -13.36
CA THR A 308 0.15 6.54 -12.61
C THR A 308 -0.27 5.89 -11.30
N THR A 309 0.15 6.44 -10.16
CA THR A 309 -0.28 5.92 -8.85
C THR A 309 -1.66 6.45 -8.47
N PHE A 310 -2.45 5.63 -7.79
CA PHE A 310 -3.74 6.05 -7.23
C PHE A 310 -3.99 5.40 -5.87
N ASN A 311 -5.13 5.73 -5.24
CA ASN A 311 -5.53 5.31 -3.89
C ASN A 311 -4.65 5.89 -2.75
N PRO A 312 -5.16 5.93 -1.50
CA PRO A 312 -4.51 6.69 -0.42
C PRO A 312 -3.30 5.98 0.22
N GLY A 313 -3.10 4.68 -0.02
CA GLY A 313 -2.04 3.90 0.61
C GLY A 313 -0.62 4.25 0.15
N ILE A 314 0.34 3.46 0.63
CA ILE A 314 1.75 3.58 0.31
C ILE A 314 2.09 2.52 -0.74
N LEU A 315 2.63 2.97 -1.87
CA LEU A 315 3.32 2.13 -2.84
C LEU A 315 4.84 2.38 -2.70
N LEU A 316 5.60 1.36 -2.32
CA LEU A 316 7.04 1.46 -2.09
C LEU A 316 7.80 0.81 -3.24
N PHE A 317 8.63 1.59 -3.94
CA PHE A 317 9.60 1.09 -4.91
C PHE A 317 10.94 0.86 -4.21
N SER A 318 11.29 -0.42 -4.02
CA SER A 318 12.57 -0.85 -3.45
C SER A 318 13.44 -1.63 -4.45
N GLY A 319 12.90 -2.00 -5.62
CA GLY A 319 13.67 -2.55 -6.73
C GLY A 319 14.47 -1.51 -7.52
N THR A 320 15.41 -1.98 -8.34
CA THR A 320 16.08 -1.15 -9.35
C THR A 320 15.27 -1.17 -10.63
N ASN A 321 14.76 -0.01 -11.03
CA ASN A 321 13.78 0.08 -12.11
C ASN A 321 14.39 0.63 -13.41
N THR A 322 13.99 0.06 -14.55
CA THR A 322 14.52 0.41 -15.89
C THR A 322 13.43 0.79 -16.89
N TYR A 323 12.19 0.93 -16.43
CA TYR A 323 11.14 1.49 -17.28
C TYR A 323 11.45 2.93 -17.67
N THR A 324 11.00 3.34 -18.86
CA THR A 324 11.33 4.66 -19.44
C THR A 324 10.14 5.59 -19.61
N GLY A 325 8.91 5.09 -19.45
CA GLY A 325 7.73 5.95 -19.47
C GLY A 325 7.63 6.81 -18.21
N PRO A 326 6.87 7.92 -18.26
CA PRO A 326 6.71 8.85 -17.14
C PRO A 326 6.09 8.19 -15.90
N THR A 327 6.39 8.74 -14.73
CA THR A 327 5.73 8.40 -13.45
C THR A 327 4.88 9.58 -13.00
N THR A 328 3.58 9.37 -12.86
CA THR A 328 2.66 10.34 -12.25
C THR A 328 2.22 9.82 -10.88
N ILE A 329 2.52 10.55 -9.81
CA ILE A 329 2.02 10.22 -8.48
C ILE A 329 0.66 10.91 -8.34
N GLY A 330 -0.41 10.20 -8.68
CA GLY A 330 -1.76 10.77 -8.78
C GLY A 330 -2.45 10.94 -7.44
N ALA A 331 -2.24 9.99 -6.51
CA ALA A 331 -2.73 10.03 -5.14
C ALA A 331 -1.86 9.14 -4.24
N GLY A 332 -2.05 9.25 -2.92
CA GLY A 332 -1.35 8.45 -1.92
C GLY A 332 0.13 8.82 -1.81
N THR A 333 0.94 7.86 -1.36
CA THR A 333 2.39 8.02 -1.23
C THR A 333 3.13 7.06 -2.16
N LEU A 334 3.98 7.59 -3.03
CA LEU A 334 5.03 6.79 -3.67
C LEU A 334 6.31 6.93 -2.83
N ALA A 335 6.67 5.86 -2.13
CA ALA A 335 7.87 5.78 -1.33
C ALA A 335 9.03 5.14 -2.12
N LEU A 336 10.25 5.58 -1.84
CA LEU A 336 11.49 5.16 -2.48
C LEU A 336 12.45 4.57 -1.42
N ALA A 337 13.11 3.44 -1.73
CA ALA A 337 14.06 2.81 -0.81
C ALA A 337 15.28 2.14 -1.47
N ASN A 338 15.64 2.54 -2.68
CA ASN A 338 16.83 2.05 -3.39
C ASN A 338 17.60 3.23 -4.01
N SER A 339 18.79 3.01 -4.55
CA SER A 339 19.58 4.02 -5.25
C SER A 339 18.96 4.44 -6.58
N ASN A 340 18.29 3.53 -7.32
CA ASN A 340 17.62 3.84 -8.60
C ASN A 340 16.17 3.29 -8.66
N PRO A 341 15.26 3.79 -7.80
CA PRO A 341 13.88 3.36 -7.71
C PRO A 341 13.02 3.95 -8.83
N ILE A 342 13.45 5.03 -9.49
CA ILE A 342 12.85 5.54 -10.73
C ILE A 342 14.00 5.85 -11.68
N GLY A 343 13.99 5.21 -12.85
CA GLY A 343 15.02 5.39 -13.88
C GLY A 343 14.96 6.76 -14.56
N ALA A 344 15.41 6.83 -15.82
CA ALA A 344 15.43 8.06 -16.62
C ALA A 344 14.02 8.46 -17.12
N SER A 345 13.08 8.61 -16.18
CA SER A 345 11.69 8.94 -16.42
C SER A 345 11.35 10.28 -15.78
N THR A 346 10.49 11.06 -16.43
CA THR A 346 9.91 12.25 -15.79
C THR A 346 9.00 11.83 -14.64
N VAL A 347 9.01 12.61 -13.56
CA VAL A 347 8.15 12.42 -12.38
C VAL A 347 7.28 13.65 -12.18
N SER A 348 5.97 13.45 -12.01
CA SER A 348 5.02 14.51 -11.66
C SER A 348 4.25 14.10 -10.41
N VAL A 349 4.22 14.95 -9.40
CA VAL A 349 3.49 14.70 -8.13
C VAL A 349 2.25 15.58 -8.11
N SER A 350 1.07 14.96 -8.15
CA SER A 350 -0.22 15.65 -8.17
C SER A 350 -0.57 16.27 -6.81
N SER A 351 -1.52 17.22 -6.83
CA SER A 351 -2.07 17.80 -5.59
C SER A 351 -2.62 16.71 -4.67
N GLY A 352 -2.29 16.78 -3.38
CA GLY A 352 -2.68 15.78 -2.36
C GLY A 352 -1.85 14.49 -2.38
N ALA A 353 -0.95 14.30 -3.34
CA ALA A 353 -0.04 13.15 -3.39
C ALA A 353 1.32 13.47 -2.74
N THR A 354 2.03 12.41 -2.33
CA THR A 354 3.33 12.52 -1.66
C THR A 354 4.40 11.71 -2.37
N LEU A 355 5.53 12.33 -2.66
CA LEU A 355 6.78 11.64 -3.00
C LEU A 355 7.62 11.48 -1.72
N SER A 356 8.02 10.25 -1.39
CA SER A 356 8.74 9.99 -0.15
C SER A 356 10.04 9.22 -0.36
N ASN A 357 11.08 9.55 0.40
CA ASN A 357 12.18 8.64 0.69
C ASN A 357 12.02 8.11 2.12
N ALA A 358 11.67 6.83 2.22
CA ALA A 358 11.38 6.16 3.49
C ALA A 358 12.65 5.65 4.21
N THR A 359 13.83 5.90 3.64
CA THR A 359 15.13 5.49 4.21
C THR A 359 15.88 6.70 4.77
N THR A 360 17.03 6.46 5.39
CA THR A 360 17.99 7.51 5.77
C THR A 360 19.13 7.64 4.76
N THR A 361 19.00 7.03 3.58
CA THR A 361 20.02 6.99 2.52
C THR A 361 19.55 7.74 1.28
N VAL A 362 20.48 8.08 0.39
CA VAL A 362 20.15 8.78 -0.85
C VAL A 362 19.41 7.86 -1.82
N CYS A 363 18.27 8.33 -2.34
CA CYS A 363 17.57 7.76 -3.48
C CYS A 363 17.75 8.69 -4.69
N ALA A 364 17.99 8.15 -5.88
CA ALA A 364 18.08 8.94 -7.11
C ALA A 364 16.85 8.76 -8.02
N ILE A 365 16.43 9.83 -8.67
CA ILE A 365 15.45 9.83 -9.76
C ILE A 365 16.18 10.24 -11.03
N GLY A 366 16.15 9.38 -12.05
CA GLY A 366 16.97 9.57 -13.26
C GLY A 366 16.47 10.63 -14.23
N GLY A 367 15.31 11.26 -14.00
CA GLY A 367 14.74 12.27 -14.88
C GLY A 367 14.20 13.52 -14.16
N PRO A 368 13.68 14.51 -14.91
CA PRO A 368 13.08 15.71 -14.33
C PRO A 368 11.92 15.40 -13.39
N THR A 369 11.80 16.16 -12.31
CA THR A 369 10.77 15.96 -11.28
C THR A 369 10.03 17.27 -11.01
N ALA A 370 8.69 17.22 -11.04
CA ALA A 370 7.83 18.35 -10.71
C ALA A 370 6.89 18.00 -9.55
N LEU A 371 6.93 18.78 -8.48
CA LEU A 371 5.93 18.72 -7.41
C LEU A 371 4.92 19.83 -7.67
N ASN A 372 3.72 19.46 -8.12
CA ASN A 372 2.67 20.43 -8.45
C ASN A 372 2.13 21.12 -7.19
N SER A 373 1.41 22.22 -7.35
CA SER A 373 0.78 22.91 -6.21
C SER A 373 -0.12 21.95 -5.41
N GLY A 374 0.03 21.95 -4.09
CA GLY A 374 -0.67 21.03 -3.18
C GLY A 374 -0.03 19.64 -3.04
N ALA A 375 1.03 19.31 -3.78
CA ALA A 375 1.81 18.10 -3.57
C ALA A 375 2.75 18.23 -2.36
N SER A 376 3.14 17.09 -1.78
CA SER A 376 4.08 17.02 -0.65
C SER A 376 5.32 16.17 -0.95
N ALA A 377 6.40 16.44 -0.22
CA ALA A 377 7.58 15.58 -0.15
C ALA A 377 7.79 15.09 1.29
N ALA A 378 8.22 13.85 1.48
CA ALA A 378 8.45 13.28 2.81
C ALA A 378 9.80 12.58 2.95
N PHE A 379 10.47 12.76 4.08
CA PHE A 379 11.84 12.30 4.33
C PHE A 379 11.95 11.66 5.71
N THR A 380 12.77 10.61 5.84
CA THR A 380 13.17 10.06 7.14
C THR A 380 14.55 10.61 7.52
N ALA A 381 14.68 11.15 8.75
CA ALA A 381 15.94 11.67 9.28
C ALA A 381 16.36 10.89 10.54
N LEU A 382 17.64 10.52 10.64
CA LEU A 382 18.16 9.74 11.78
C LEU A 382 18.25 10.54 13.09
N GLY A 383 18.18 11.87 13.02
CA GLY A 383 18.21 12.71 14.20
C GLY A 383 19.60 12.95 14.79
N GLY A 384 19.65 13.71 15.89
CA GLY A 384 20.89 14.13 16.55
C GLY A 384 21.78 14.98 15.65
N ALA A 385 23.09 14.87 15.84
CA ALA A 385 24.11 15.52 15.00
C ALA A 385 24.40 14.78 13.68
N SER A 386 23.66 13.70 13.38
CA SER A 386 23.86 12.92 12.15
C SER A 386 23.35 13.71 10.93
N PRO A 387 24.13 13.85 9.84
CA PRO A 387 23.65 14.48 8.62
C PRO A 387 22.71 13.58 7.80
N LEU A 388 22.47 12.35 8.24
CA LEU A 388 21.72 11.36 7.47
C LEU A 388 20.22 11.70 7.45
N VAL A 389 19.77 12.05 6.26
CA VAL A 389 18.38 12.20 5.87
C VAL A 389 18.18 11.42 4.57
N GLY A 390 16.97 10.93 4.35
CA GLY A 390 16.55 10.27 3.11
C GLY A 390 16.56 11.21 1.91
N LYS A 391 17.71 11.75 1.52
CA LYS A 391 17.82 12.71 0.43
C LYS A 391 17.27 12.12 -0.88
N ILE A 392 16.56 12.92 -1.67
CA ILE A 392 16.20 12.59 -3.06
C ILE A 392 17.06 13.40 -4.02
N SER A 393 17.83 12.73 -4.87
CA SER A 393 18.65 13.37 -5.91
C SER A 393 18.01 13.24 -7.28
N VAL A 394 17.80 14.36 -7.96
CA VAL A 394 17.13 14.44 -9.27
C VAL A 394 18.15 14.68 -10.38
N ALA A 395 18.27 13.78 -11.35
CA ALA A 395 19.24 13.93 -12.45
C ALA A 395 18.81 14.97 -13.52
N GLY A 396 17.56 15.45 -13.47
CA GLY A 396 17.03 16.49 -14.35
C GLY A 396 16.68 17.78 -13.61
N ASP A 397 15.77 18.56 -14.19
CA ASP A 397 15.20 19.74 -13.53
C ASP A 397 14.32 19.36 -12.35
N LEU A 398 14.29 20.22 -11.31
CA LEU A 398 13.39 20.11 -10.17
C LEU A 398 12.47 21.33 -10.13
N THR A 399 11.16 21.11 -10.24
CA THR A 399 10.16 22.19 -10.14
C THR A 399 9.35 22.05 -8.88
N LEU A 400 9.28 23.11 -8.08
CA LEU A 400 8.53 23.20 -6.83
C LEU A 400 7.47 24.30 -6.90
N ASN A 401 6.37 24.16 -6.16
CA ASN A 401 5.19 25.04 -6.22
C ASN A 401 4.60 25.28 -4.82
N ALA A 402 5.39 25.84 -3.90
CA ALA A 402 5.02 26.02 -2.49
C ALA A 402 4.61 24.69 -1.82
N ASN A 403 5.43 23.66 -2.03
CA ASN A 403 5.14 22.31 -1.55
C ASN A 403 5.41 22.15 -0.06
N THR A 404 4.60 21.32 0.58
CA THR A 404 4.83 20.89 1.97
C THR A 404 5.91 19.83 2.02
N PHE A 405 6.81 19.96 2.99
CA PHE A 405 7.87 19.00 3.25
C PHE A 405 7.69 18.44 4.65
N VAL A 406 7.60 17.12 4.74
CA VAL A 406 7.39 16.36 5.99
C VAL A 406 8.69 15.63 6.34
N ILE A 407 9.18 15.81 7.56
CA ILE A 407 10.40 15.16 8.05
C ILE A 407 10.03 14.29 9.24
N ASN A 408 10.04 12.98 9.04
CA ASN A 408 9.89 11.99 10.09
C ASN A 408 11.24 11.75 10.76
N VAL A 409 11.39 12.22 12.00
CA VAL A 409 12.63 12.09 12.77
C VAL A 409 12.57 10.83 13.62
N ILE A 410 13.59 9.98 13.49
CA ILE A 410 13.78 8.77 14.29
C ILE A 410 15.04 8.91 15.14
N GLY A 411 15.29 8.00 16.09
CA GLY A 411 16.49 8.01 16.93
C GLY A 411 16.49 9.11 17.98
N PHE A 412 16.91 10.33 17.60
CA PHE A 412 16.99 11.51 18.48
C PHE A 412 16.42 12.76 17.82
N ALA A 413 16.12 13.81 18.58
CA ALA A 413 15.74 15.11 18.00
C ALA A 413 16.87 15.67 17.12
N LEU A 414 16.54 16.40 16.04
CA LEU A 414 17.54 17.04 15.17
C LEU A 414 18.34 18.10 15.94
N ALA A 415 19.67 18.09 15.77
CA ALA A 415 20.57 19.12 16.30
C ALA A 415 20.61 20.35 15.35
N PRO A 416 21.25 21.48 15.73
CA PRO A 416 21.48 22.55 14.77
C PRO A 416 22.28 22.03 13.57
N GLY A 417 21.88 22.42 12.38
CA GLY A 417 22.55 21.99 11.17
C GLY A 417 21.73 22.24 9.92
N VAL A 418 22.37 21.94 8.79
CA VAL A 418 21.75 21.98 7.47
C VAL A 418 21.67 20.56 6.95
N TYR A 419 20.46 20.14 6.58
CA TYR A 419 20.15 18.79 6.11
C TYR A 419 19.60 18.88 4.68
N ARG A 420 20.35 18.35 3.72
CA ARG A 420 19.97 18.35 2.30
C ARG A 420 18.83 17.36 2.06
N LEU A 421 17.63 17.88 1.79
CA LEU A 421 16.44 17.06 1.54
C LEU A 421 16.34 16.65 0.07
N MET A 422 16.54 17.61 -0.83
CA MET A 422 16.54 17.37 -2.27
C MET A 422 17.65 18.15 -2.96
N ASP A 423 18.20 17.60 -4.02
CA ASP A 423 19.05 18.31 -4.98
C ASP A 423 18.71 17.91 -6.42
N CYS A 424 19.12 18.75 -7.37
CA CYS A 424 19.00 18.43 -8.78
C CYS A 424 20.30 18.76 -9.53
N THR A 425 20.62 18.01 -10.58
CA THR A 425 21.73 18.35 -11.50
C THR A 425 21.30 19.31 -12.61
N GLY A 426 20.00 19.37 -12.91
CA GLY A 426 19.41 20.39 -13.79
C GLY A 426 19.18 21.71 -13.07
N ASN A 427 18.16 22.45 -13.49
CA ASN A 427 17.72 23.68 -12.84
C ASN A 427 16.64 23.40 -11.80
N LEU A 428 16.80 23.99 -10.62
CA LEU A 428 15.71 24.11 -9.66
C LEU A 428 14.91 25.39 -9.92
N SER A 429 13.60 25.29 -10.08
CA SER A 429 12.68 26.42 -10.17
C SER A 429 11.55 26.35 -9.13
N GLY A 430 11.03 27.51 -8.74
CA GLY A 430 10.02 27.65 -7.70
C GLY A 430 10.58 27.43 -6.28
N SER A 431 9.71 27.10 -5.32
CA SER A 431 10.10 26.96 -3.90
C SER A 431 9.29 25.93 -3.14
N ALA A 432 9.86 25.39 -2.06
CA ALA A 432 9.13 24.72 -1.01
C ALA A 432 8.51 25.72 -0.03
N ASN A 433 7.55 25.28 0.80
CA ASN A 433 7.10 26.05 1.96
C ASN A 433 8.24 26.18 2.97
N SER A 434 8.44 27.38 3.52
CA SER A 434 9.53 27.64 4.47
C SER A 434 9.33 26.96 5.82
N ALA A 435 8.09 26.61 6.19
CA ALA A 435 7.78 25.87 7.40
C ALA A 435 7.71 24.35 7.10
N PRO A 436 8.63 23.53 7.66
CA PRO A 436 8.52 22.08 7.58
C PRO A 436 7.41 21.55 8.50
N THR A 437 6.90 20.36 8.20
CA THR A 437 6.17 19.53 9.16
C THR A 437 7.12 18.51 9.77
N ILE A 438 7.40 18.60 11.07
CA ILE A 438 8.21 17.61 11.79
C ILE A 438 7.28 16.56 12.43
N THR A 439 7.54 15.29 12.18
CA THR A 439 6.82 14.14 12.77
C THR A 439 7.82 13.18 13.42
N GLY A 440 7.31 12.18 14.15
CA GLY A 440 8.17 11.28 14.93
C GLY A 440 8.68 11.98 16.19
N ILE A 441 10.00 12.12 16.32
CA ILE A 441 10.62 12.81 17.45
C ILE A 441 10.59 14.33 17.22
N PRO A 442 9.99 15.12 18.13
CA PRO A 442 9.92 16.58 17.98
C PRO A 442 11.29 17.24 18.13
N LEU A 443 11.42 18.48 17.64
CA LEU A 443 12.60 19.30 17.92
C LEU A 443 12.75 19.55 19.43
N VAL A 444 13.99 19.69 19.88
CA VAL A 444 14.27 20.18 21.23
C VAL A 444 13.71 21.60 21.36
N CYS A 445 13.15 21.92 22.51
CA CYS A 445 12.64 23.27 22.77
C CYS A 445 13.77 24.32 22.67
N GLY A 446 13.42 25.52 22.20
CA GLY A 446 14.42 26.56 21.87
C GLY A 446 15.12 26.38 20.53
N TYR A 447 14.66 25.43 19.70
CA TYR A 447 15.11 25.26 18.33
C TYR A 447 13.96 25.53 17.37
N SER A 448 14.28 26.02 16.19
CA SER A 448 13.35 26.11 15.07
C SER A 448 13.92 25.39 13.87
N ALA A 449 13.02 24.92 13.00
CA ALA A 449 13.38 24.39 11.71
C ALA A 449 12.72 25.24 10.62
N SER A 450 13.48 25.48 9.55
CA SER A 450 13.01 26.18 8.36
C SER A 450 13.53 25.47 7.13
N ILE A 451 12.81 25.60 6.03
CA ILE A 451 13.24 25.11 4.73
C ILE A 451 13.65 26.28 3.85
N ALA A 452 14.80 26.13 3.22
CA ALA A 452 15.32 27.06 2.22
C ALA A 452 15.43 26.36 0.85
N THR A 453 15.17 27.11 -0.21
CA THR A 453 15.32 26.64 -1.59
C THR A 453 16.37 27.50 -2.30
N THR A 454 17.37 26.84 -2.89
CA THR A 454 18.37 27.45 -3.76
C THR A 454 18.01 27.14 -5.21
N THR A 455 17.52 28.13 -5.94
CA THR A 455 17.10 28.01 -7.35
C THR A 455 18.29 28.10 -8.31
N GLY A 456 18.09 27.65 -9.55
CA GLY A 456 19.09 27.69 -10.62
C GLY A 456 19.78 26.34 -10.85
N SER A 457 20.84 26.35 -11.66
CA SER A 457 21.58 25.13 -12.02
C SER A 457 22.23 24.51 -10.78
N GLY A 458 22.05 23.20 -10.60
CA GLY A 458 22.56 22.50 -9.41
C GLY A 458 21.78 22.82 -8.13
N GLY A 459 20.56 23.37 -8.26
CA GLY A 459 19.76 23.86 -7.14
C GLY A 459 19.36 22.76 -6.15
N HIS A 460 18.94 23.19 -4.96
CA HIS A 460 18.66 22.28 -3.85
C HIS A 460 17.66 22.82 -2.83
N VAL A 461 17.16 21.91 -1.99
CA VAL A 461 16.30 22.20 -0.83
C VAL A 461 16.97 21.71 0.44
N ASP A 462 17.12 22.62 1.39
CA ASP A 462 17.76 22.37 2.68
C ASP A 462 16.76 22.59 3.82
N LEU A 463 16.75 21.67 4.77
CA LEU A 463 16.22 21.90 6.11
C LEU A 463 17.33 22.50 6.97
N THR A 464 17.08 23.68 7.53
CA THR A 464 17.97 24.31 8.50
C THR A 464 17.33 24.26 9.87
N VAL A 465 18.00 23.60 10.80
CA VAL A 465 17.66 23.64 12.22
C VAL A 465 18.61 24.62 12.91
N VAL A 466 18.06 25.60 13.62
CA VAL A 466 18.84 26.60 14.36
C VAL A 466 18.36 26.66 15.80
N ALA A 467 19.29 26.95 16.71
CA ALA A 467 18.93 27.39 18.04
C ALA A 467 18.31 28.80 17.92
N VAL A 468 17.20 29.02 18.62
CA VAL A 468 16.53 30.31 18.77
C VAL A 468 16.52 30.74 20.24
N PRO A 469 17.69 30.85 20.91
CA PRO A 469 17.74 31.31 22.28
C PRO A 469 17.49 32.82 22.34
N ALA A 470 16.57 33.26 23.18
CA ALA A 470 16.52 34.65 23.65
C ALA A 470 17.30 34.80 24.96
N THR A 471 17.71 36.02 25.30
CA THR A 471 18.17 36.32 26.67
C THR A 471 17.01 36.86 27.49
N LYS A 472 16.66 36.18 28.58
CA LYS A 472 15.56 36.52 29.48
C LYS A 472 16.12 36.89 30.85
N THR A 473 15.90 38.11 31.29
CA THR A 473 16.34 38.58 32.60
C THR A 473 15.14 38.64 33.54
N TRP A 474 15.25 37.97 34.68
CA TRP A 474 14.26 38.06 35.74
C TRP A 474 14.26 39.49 36.31
N ASN A 475 13.10 40.11 36.30
CA ASN A 475 12.87 41.42 36.92
C ASN A 475 11.92 41.34 38.13
N GLY A 476 11.15 40.24 38.25
CA GLY A 476 10.24 39.97 39.38
C GLY A 476 9.24 41.09 39.68
N SER A 477 8.95 41.96 38.71
CA SER A 477 8.26 43.22 38.95
C SER A 477 6.77 43.09 39.26
N VAL A 478 6.18 41.92 38.99
CA VAL A 478 4.74 41.66 39.21
C VAL A 478 4.50 40.60 40.29
N SER A 479 5.29 39.52 40.30
CA SER A 479 5.17 38.44 41.29
C SER A 479 6.46 37.62 41.37
N SER A 480 6.48 36.60 42.24
CA SER A 480 7.56 35.60 42.26
C SER A 480 7.36 34.45 41.27
N ASP A 481 6.21 34.34 40.58
CA ASP A 481 5.91 33.20 39.72
C ASP A 481 6.69 33.24 38.39
N TRP A 482 7.45 32.17 38.10
CA TRP A 482 8.21 31.99 36.86
C TRP A 482 7.33 32.15 35.61
N PHE A 483 6.10 31.67 35.67
CA PHE A 483 5.21 31.58 34.51
C PHE A 483 4.43 32.88 34.25
N ASN A 484 4.63 33.93 35.04
CA ASN A 484 4.09 35.24 34.74
C ASN A 484 4.99 35.96 33.71
N PRO A 485 4.50 36.20 32.48
CA PRO A 485 5.32 36.77 31.40
C PRO A 485 5.83 38.19 31.70
N ASN A 486 5.19 38.93 32.59
CA ASN A 486 5.58 40.30 32.95
C ASN A 486 6.76 40.36 33.95
N ASN A 487 7.16 39.23 34.54
CA ASN A 487 8.33 39.15 35.42
C ASN A 487 9.67 39.05 34.65
N TRP A 488 9.62 39.08 33.32
CA TRP A 488 10.76 38.86 32.44
C TRP A 488 11.02 40.05 31.53
N THR A 489 12.31 40.33 31.28
CA THR A 489 12.75 41.32 30.29
C THR A 489 13.61 40.63 29.22
N PRO A 490 13.27 40.74 27.92
CA PRO A 490 12.01 41.25 27.37
C PRO A 490 10.79 40.44 27.81
N ILE A 491 9.60 41.06 27.82
CA ILE A 491 8.32 40.44 28.27
C ILE A 491 8.11 39.07 27.62
N GLY A 492 7.65 38.10 28.42
CA GLY A 492 7.37 36.72 28.02
C GLY A 492 8.16 35.70 28.84
N VAL A 493 7.51 34.59 29.20
CA VAL A 493 8.13 33.47 29.95
C VAL A 493 9.31 32.87 29.15
N PRO A 494 10.44 32.54 29.79
CA PRO A 494 11.57 31.90 29.12
C PRO A 494 11.19 30.58 28.48
N ALA A 495 11.57 30.40 27.23
CA ALA A 495 11.58 29.11 26.57
C ALA A 495 12.77 28.28 27.09
N CYS A 496 12.70 26.95 26.98
CA CYS A 496 13.72 26.10 27.58
C CYS A 496 15.13 26.37 27.03
N GLY A 497 15.29 26.78 25.77
CA GLY A 497 16.58 27.05 25.15
C GLY A 497 17.14 28.45 25.41
N ASP A 498 16.44 29.29 26.16
CA ASP A 498 16.86 30.67 26.42
C ASP A 498 18.09 30.73 27.33
N THR A 499 18.81 31.85 27.23
CA THR A 499 19.75 32.28 28.26
C THR A 499 18.97 33.04 29.33
N ILE A 500 18.88 32.48 30.53
CA ILE A 500 18.17 33.08 31.66
C ILE A 500 19.16 33.76 32.58
N ASN A 501 18.90 35.01 32.95
CA ASN A 501 19.66 35.76 33.95
C ASN A 501 18.79 35.97 35.19
N PHE A 502 19.27 35.50 36.35
CA PHE A 502 18.64 35.69 37.65
C PHE A 502 19.68 36.19 38.65
N SER A 503 19.52 37.41 39.12
CA SER A 503 20.52 38.09 39.95
C SER A 503 20.04 38.47 41.34
N SER A 504 18.73 38.57 41.57
CA SER A 504 18.14 38.95 42.84
C SER A 504 16.63 38.70 42.88
N GLY A 505 16.06 38.69 44.07
CA GLY A 505 14.63 38.45 44.31
C GLY A 505 14.31 36.97 44.52
N THR A 506 13.03 36.62 44.39
CA THR A 506 12.56 35.24 44.53
C THR A 506 11.87 34.80 43.25
N ILE A 507 12.32 33.67 42.72
CA ILE A 507 11.64 32.91 41.67
C ILE A 507 10.96 31.70 42.34
N ASN A 508 9.67 31.53 42.05
CA ASN A 508 8.86 30.38 42.44
C ASN A 508 8.43 29.64 41.17
N LEU A 509 8.79 28.36 41.09
CA LEU A 509 8.39 27.48 40.00
C LEU A 509 7.05 26.83 40.35
N SER A 510 5.94 27.37 39.84
CA SER A 510 4.61 26.79 40.08
C SER A 510 4.37 25.46 39.35
N SER A 511 5.28 25.06 38.45
CA SER A 511 5.32 23.78 37.72
C SER A 511 6.79 23.44 37.37
N PRO A 512 7.17 22.17 37.10
CA PRO A 512 8.54 21.82 36.75
C PRO A 512 9.06 22.60 35.54
N VAL A 513 10.32 23.04 35.59
CA VAL A 513 10.98 23.78 34.51
C VAL A 513 12.22 23.02 34.05
N THR A 514 12.42 22.93 32.73
CA THR A 514 13.65 22.42 32.12
C THR A 514 14.36 23.54 31.38
N ILE A 515 15.65 23.72 31.65
CA ILE A 515 16.55 24.61 30.91
C ILE A 515 17.44 23.77 30.01
N GLY A 516 17.27 23.95 28.70
CA GLY A 516 18.14 23.44 27.65
C GLY A 516 19.18 24.45 27.17
N GLY A 517 19.04 25.74 27.53
CA GLY A 517 19.99 26.81 27.20
C GLY A 517 21.02 27.06 28.29
N GLN A 518 21.14 28.31 28.72
CA GLN A 518 22.08 28.74 29.76
C GLN A 518 21.31 29.38 30.91
N PHE A 519 21.61 29.00 32.16
CA PHE A 519 21.06 29.67 33.33
C PHE A 519 22.19 30.35 34.11
N ASN A 520 22.20 31.68 34.08
CA ASN A 520 23.09 32.54 34.85
C ASN A 520 22.41 32.92 36.15
N TRP A 521 22.84 32.29 37.24
CA TRP A 521 22.36 32.54 38.57
C TRP A 521 23.45 33.27 39.37
N THR A 522 23.16 34.49 39.80
CA THR A 522 24.13 35.38 40.47
C THR A 522 23.65 35.95 41.80
N GLY A 523 22.49 35.48 42.27
CA GLY A 523 21.88 35.84 43.54
C GLY A 523 20.38 35.59 43.55
N GLY A 524 19.79 35.55 44.74
CA GLY A 524 18.35 35.39 44.97
C GLY A 524 17.92 33.96 45.31
N THR A 525 16.62 33.75 45.46
CA THR A 525 16.02 32.47 45.89
C THR A 525 15.29 31.76 44.76
N LEU A 526 15.63 30.50 44.52
CA LEU A 526 14.85 29.57 43.69
C LEU A 526 14.03 28.65 44.60
N SER A 527 12.71 28.62 44.40
CA SER A 527 11.77 27.87 45.23
C SER A 527 10.69 27.18 44.39
N GLY A 528 9.93 26.26 45.00
CA GLY A 528 8.79 25.60 44.37
C GLY A 528 9.13 24.26 43.69
N SER A 529 8.55 24.03 42.51
CA SER A 529 8.69 22.80 41.72
C SER A 529 10.13 22.56 41.24
N PRO A 530 10.47 21.34 40.79
CA PRO A 530 11.83 21.02 40.33
C PRO A 530 12.31 21.84 39.13
N LEU A 531 13.60 22.19 39.15
CA LEU A 531 14.35 22.73 38.01
C LEU A 531 15.27 21.65 37.45
N THR A 532 15.26 21.46 36.13
CA THR A 532 16.18 20.54 35.43
C THR A 532 17.08 21.31 34.48
N ILE A 533 18.40 21.15 34.60
CA ILE A 533 19.38 21.59 33.60
C ILE A 533 19.66 20.40 32.69
N ALA A 534 19.24 20.48 31.43
CA ALA A 534 19.32 19.37 30.48
C ALA A 534 20.76 19.06 30.05
N THR A 535 20.98 17.90 29.43
CA THR A 535 22.27 17.55 28.82
C THR A 535 22.71 18.62 27.83
N ASN A 536 23.99 19.03 27.88
CA ASN A 536 24.59 20.13 27.11
C ASN A 536 24.15 21.56 27.47
N ALA A 537 23.21 21.73 28.42
CA ALA A 537 22.90 23.05 28.96
C ALA A 537 23.99 23.51 29.93
N VAL A 538 24.03 24.81 30.23
CA VAL A 538 25.03 25.41 31.13
C VAL A 538 24.34 26.07 32.32
N LEU A 539 24.73 25.70 33.54
CA LEU A 539 24.37 26.39 34.76
C LEU A 539 25.59 27.17 35.29
N ASN A 540 25.52 28.49 35.26
CA ASN A 540 26.53 29.36 35.83
C ASN A 540 26.03 29.86 37.19
N ILE A 541 26.68 29.43 38.28
CA ILE A 541 26.46 29.95 39.63
C ILE A 541 27.63 30.87 39.92
N THR A 542 27.43 32.18 39.75
CA THR A 542 28.54 33.13 39.71
C THR A 542 28.24 34.46 40.34
N GLY A 543 29.24 35.18 40.84
CA GLY A 543 29.08 36.55 41.32
C GLY A 543 29.28 36.66 42.83
N GLY A 544 28.73 37.72 43.42
CA GLY A 544 28.90 38.05 44.85
C GLY A 544 27.59 38.05 45.65
N GLY A 545 26.47 37.66 45.04
CA GLY A 545 25.19 37.52 45.73
C GLY A 545 25.14 36.24 46.57
N THR A 546 24.08 36.08 47.36
CA THR A 546 23.75 34.80 48.01
C THR A 546 22.72 34.07 47.16
N GLU A 547 22.98 32.81 46.81
CA GLU A 547 22.15 31.97 45.96
C GLU A 547 21.40 30.90 46.80
N TYR A 548 20.12 31.12 47.08
CA TYR A 548 19.31 30.17 47.86
C TYR A 548 18.61 29.15 46.96
N LEU A 549 18.98 27.88 47.08
CA LEU A 549 18.30 26.76 46.43
C LEU A 549 17.31 26.10 47.39
N GLU A 550 16.02 26.41 47.26
CA GLU A 550 14.95 25.85 48.08
C GLU A 550 14.07 24.84 47.31
N ASN A 551 14.31 24.64 46.01
CA ASN A 551 13.68 23.60 45.20
C ASN A 551 14.65 22.47 44.83
N VAL A 552 14.12 21.40 44.22
CA VAL A 552 14.94 20.31 43.68
C VAL A 552 15.62 20.76 42.39
N LEU A 553 16.95 20.66 42.33
CA LEU A 553 17.73 20.88 41.12
C LEU A 553 18.28 19.55 40.59
N THR A 554 17.88 19.17 39.38
CA THR A 554 18.50 18.06 38.63
C THR A 554 19.41 18.64 37.56
N ASN A 555 20.71 18.33 37.59
CA ASN A 555 21.64 18.78 36.56
C ASN A 555 22.21 17.61 35.75
N ALA A 556 21.91 17.61 34.45
CA ALA A 556 22.53 16.74 33.44
C ALA A 556 23.50 17.51 32.51
N GLY A 557 23.59 18.85 32.65
CA GLY A 557 24.47 19.73 31.89
C GLY A 557 25.81 20.05 32.58
N THR A 558 26.46 21.11 32.12
CA THR A 558 27.72 21.61 32.70
C THR A 558 27.44 22.67 33.76
N VAL A 559 28.03 22.53 34.95
CA VAL A 559 27.98 23.56 35.99
C VAL A 559 29.30 24.33 36.04
N THR A 560 29.22 25.65 35.97
CA THR A 560 30.34 26.56 36.22
C THR A 560 30.09 27.30 37.52
N MET A 561 30.96 27.13 38.51
CA MET A 561 30.87 27.84 39.80
C MET A 561 32.09 28.74 39.98
N SER A 562 31.86 30.03 40.25
CA SER A 562 32.94 31.00 40.52
C SER A 562 32.42 32.23 41.27
N GLY A 563 33.29 33.09 41.81
CA GLY A 563 32.88 34.31 42.52
C GLY A 563 33.02 34.21 44.04
N SER A 564 32.49 35.21 44.74
CA SER A 564 32.63 35.39 46.20
C SER A 564 31.31 35.23 46.96
N GLY A 565 30.23 34.87 46.25
CA GLY A 565 28.91 34.59 46.82
C GLY A 565 28.89 33.35 47.72
N THR A 566 27.78 33.18 48.43
CA THR A 566 27.55 32.06 49.39
C THR A 566 26.37 31.22 49.00
#